data_AF-A0A024JTH5-F1
#
_entry.id   AF-A0A024JTH5-F1
#
_cell.length_a   1.000
_cell.length_b   1.000
_cell.length_c   1.000
_cell.angle_alpha   90.00
_cell.angle_beta   90.00
_cell.angle_gamma   90.00
#
_symmetry.space_group_name_H-M   'P 1'
#
loop_
_entity.id
_entity.type
_entity.pdbx_description
1 polymer ?
#
loop_
_entity_poly.entity_id
_entity_poly.type
_entity_poly.pdbx_seq_one_letter_code
_entity_poly.pdbx_strand_id
1 'polypeptide(L)'
;MRGFTGLNVPGHRLALLGPAICLLVASCSETAAPPAATPTTTTSTSTTTTSSAPPPPPITGPLEKDWKSYGGTAYFGCPEEFAVSKTALDDIRPKIFDPKSGQYVAPSPPTIPAGENVTGAMCALSGTPDDMKVVYVVTTVKPGQAPTKTTAYAFDFKTGKSTATKELQPPTPDLRLTEPTRWRLGATTSGAAWLNAFTDGHASAAPPQTVILSGADLSMAWNDPQPGRVWPDVLSFQRNTQPGKTSGAELRRPSGEAIYQDNEVVTVDAELSDGPDKLVKITRRDSPAVVSTMFFDLNSKSVIKVGDSDRISGGGLAATLSDGKLFVDGRDSADSQFGFGVWNLRTQHWDLLKNRDDAKNMPIAKMAFFGDHLYITNIGGTYSVLALPAPDPVATNWSIRPFERLSGWTLVCRGETTAGGECKEIVMVQDQDGHYPGPWF
;
A
#
# COMPACT_ATOMS: atom_id res chain seq x y z
N MET A 1 -56.65 3.34 34.50
CA MET A 1 -58.07 3.71 34.54
C MET A 1 -58.53 4.02 33.12
N ARG A 2 -59.61 3.35 32.67
CA ARG A 2 -60.63 3.69 31.66
C ARG A 2 -60.29 4.78 30.60
N GLY A 3 -60.46 4.62 29.29
CA GLY A 3 -61.08 3.57 28.46
C GLY A 3 -61.77 4.21 27.23
N PHE A 4 -61.54 3.60 26.04
CA PHE A 4 -62.41 3.47 24.84
C PHE A 4 -62.96 4.74 24.13
N THR A 5 -63.22 4.84 22.81
CA THR A 5 -63.49 3.88 21.71
C THR A 5 -63.47 4.65 20.38
N GLY A 6 -63.27 3.98 19.23
CA GLY A 6 -63.71 4.50 17.93
C GLY A 6 -63.10 3.86 16.68
N LEU A 7 -63.50 2.63 16.35
CA LEU A 7 -63.32 2.02 15.03
C LEU A 7 -64.20 2.70 13.98
N ASN A 8 -63.76 2.73 12.72
CA ASN A 8 -64.59 2.37 11.57
C ASN A 8 -63.75 2.03 10.32
N VAL A 9 -63.99 0.83 9.77
CA VAL A 9 -63.70 0.40 8.39
C VAL A 9 -65.06 0.06 7.77
N PRO A 10 -65.32 0.46 6.53
CA PRO A 10 -65.52 -0.50 5.44
C PRO A 10 -64.85 0.01 4.15
N GLY A 11 -64.59 -0.74 3.09
CA GLY A 11 -64.98 -2.08 2.68
C GLY A 11 -64.59 -2.20 1.20
N HIS A 12 -64.17 -3.39 0.79
CA HIS A 12 -63.72 -3.74 -0.56
C HIS A 12 -64.66 -3.29 -1.70
N ARG A 13 -64.09 -3.04 -2.90
CA ARG A 13 -64.45 -3.79 -4.12
C ARG A 13 -63.59 -3.45 -5.36
N LEU A 14 -63.19 -4.55 -6.03
CA LEU A 14 -63.10 -4.78 -7.48
C LEU A 14 -61.98 -4.13 -8.32
N ALA A 15 -60.95 -4.94 -8.54
CA ALA A 15 -60.46 -5.47 -9.82
C ALA A 15 -60.49 -4.59 -11.08
N LEU A 16 -59.30 -4.43 -11.68
CA LEU A 16 -59.13 -4.34 -13.13
C LEU A 16 -57.96 -5.24 -13.56
N LEU A 17 -58.33 -6.28 -14.31
CA LEU A 17 -57.48 -7.15 -15.11
C LEU A 17 -56.92 -6.35 -16.30
N GLY A 18 -55.65 -6.56 -16.64
CA GLY A 18 -55.04 -6.07 -17.88
C GLY A 18 -53.78 -6.88 -18.22
N PRO A 19 -53.54 -7.23 -19.50
CA PRO A 19 -53.07 -8.57 -19.88
C PRO A 19 -51.56 -8.73 -20.03
N ALA A 20 -51.12 -9.98 -19.85
CA ALA A 20 -49.83 -10.50 -20.29
C ALA A 20 -49.80 -10.60 -21.83
N ILE A 21 -48.75 -10.03 -22.45
CA ILE A 21 -48.37 -10.33 -23.83
C ILE A 21 -46.96 -10.90 -23.78
N CYS A 22 -46.87 -12.24 -23.83
CA CYS A 22 -45.64 -12.95 -24.11
C CYS A 22 -45.44 -12.97 -25.63
N LEU A 23 -44.38 -12.31 -26.11
CA LEU A 23 -43.89 -12.48 -27.48
C LEU A 23 -43.00 -13.73 -27.54
N LEU A 24 -43.59 -14.85 -27.95
CA LEU A 24 -42.86 -16.03 -28.41
C LEU A 24 -42.52 -15.81 -29.89
N VAL A 25 -41.27 -15.45 -30.17
CA VAL A 25 -40.73 -15.52 -31.54
C VAL A 25 -40.29 -16.97 -31.78
N ALA A 26 -41.18 -17.74 -32.40
CA ALA A 26 -40.86 -19.04 -32.97
C ALA A 26 -40.08 -18.83 -34.27
N SER A 27 -38.77 -19.10 -34.24
CA SER A 27 -37.96 -19.27 -35.46
C SER A 27 -37.96 -20.75 -35.82
N CYS A 28 -38.74 -21.12 -36.83
CA CYS A 28 -38.57 -22.36 -37.58
C CYS A 28 -37.46 -22.12 -38.59
N SER A 29 -36.31 -22.78 -38.42
CA SER A 29 -35.33 -22.93 -39.50
C SER A 29 -35.28 -24.40 -39.89
N GLU A 30 -35.55 -24.64 -41.17
CA GLU A 30 -35.63 -25.95 -41.81
C GLU A 30 -34.34 -26.75 -41.61
N THR A 31 -34.50 -28.00 -41.21
CA THR A 31 -33.41 -28.98 -41.17
C THR A 31 -33.18 -29.50 -42.58
N ALA A 32 -32.22 -28.92 -43.31
CA ALA A 32 -31.66 -29.54 -44.50
C ALA A 32 -30.61 -30.57 -44.07
N ALA A 33 -30.82 -31.83 -44.46
CA ALA A 33 -29.89 -32.92 -44.18
C ALA A 33 -28.50 -32.65 -44.80
N PRO A 34 -27.39 -32.95 -44.10
CA PRO A 34 -26.07 -32.83 -44.68
C PRO A 34 -25.88 -33.87 -45.79
N PRO A 35 -25.20 -33.54 -46.89
CA PRO A 35 -24.86 -34.51 -47.93
C PRO A 35 -23.91 -35.58 -47.37
N ALA A 36 -24.06 -36.80 -47.88
CA ALA A 36 -23.25 -37.95 -47.49
C ALA A 36 -21.74 -37.68 -47.66
N ALA A 37 -20.97 -38.07 -46.64
CA ALA A 37 -19.52 -37.94 -46.61
C ALA A 37 -18.87 -38.68 -47.79
N THR A 38 -18.16 -37.92 -48.62
CA THR A 38 -17.20 -38.47 -49.59
C THR A 38 -15.87 -38.66 -48.84
N PRO A 39 -15.20 -39.82 -48.93
CA PRO A 39 -13.92 -40.02 -48.26
C PRO A 39 -12.84 -39.24 -49.01
N THR A 40 -12.57 -38.00 -48.58
CA THR A 40 -11.41 -37.24 -49.04
C THR A 40 -10.22 -37.68 -48.21
N THR A 41 -9.33 -38.44 -48.85
CA THR A 41 -8.02 -38.80 -48.31
C THR A 41 -7.15 -37.54 -48.31
N THR A 42 -7.19 -36.74 -47.24
CA THR A 42 -6.20 -35.69 -46.99
C THR A 42 -5.11 -36.25 -46.08
N THR A 43 -3.94 -36.48 -46.68
CA THR A 43 -2.68 -36.75 -45.99
C THR A 43 -2.32 -35.54 -45.14
N SER A 44 -2.79 -35.51 -43.90
CA SER A 44 -2.31 -34.57 -42.89
C SER A 44 -0.90 -34.99 -42.52
N THR A 45 0.09 -34.34 -43.11
CA THR A 45 1.46 -34.31 -42.61
C THR A 45 1.38 -33.87 -41.15
N SER A 46 1.65 -34.78 -40.24
CA SER A 46 1.83 -34.50 -38.82
C SER A 46 3.08 -33.63 -38.68
N THR A 47 2.94 -32.31 -38.77
CA THR A 47 3.85 -31.40 -38.11
C THR A 47 3.63 -31.58 -36.61
N THR A 48 4.41 -32.49 -36.03
CA THR A 48 4.77 -32.46 -34.62
C THR A 48 5.43 -31.11 -34.35
N THR A 49 4.62 -30.08 -34.12
CA THR A 49 5.07 -28.94 -33.30
C THR A 49 5.22 -29.51 -31.91
N THR A 50 6.45 -29.90 -31.55
CA THR A 50 6.88 -29.96 -30.17
C THR A 50 6.41 -28.66 -29.51
N SER A 51 5.35 -28.75 -28.71
CA SER A 51 4.95 -27.67 -27.81
C SER A 51 6.10 -27.51 -26.85
N SER A 52 7.01 -26.59 -27.17
CA SER A 52 8.01 -26.13 -26.23
C SER A 52 7.24 -25.52 -25.07
N ALA A 53 7.42 -26.06 -23.86
CA ALA A 53 6.91 -25.43 -22.66
C ALA A 53 7.29 -23.94 -22.67
N PRO A 54 6.40 -23.04 -22.22
CA PRO A 54 6.72 -21.61 -22.14
C PRO A 54 8.05 -21.41 -21.41
N PRO A 55 8.91 -20.46 -21.84
CA PRO A 55 10.13 -20.16 -21.10
C PRO A 55 9.78 -19.77 -19.66
N PRO A 56 10.64 -20.10 -18.68
CA PRO A 56 10.39 -19.74 -17.29
C PRO A 56 10.27 -18.21 -17.14
N PRO A 57 9.43 -17.72 -16.23
CA PRO A 57 9.27 -16.29 -16.00
C PRO A 57 10.62 -15.67 -15.61
N PRO A 58 10.97 -14.48 -16.12
CA PRO A 58 12.15 -13.75 -15.69
C PRO A 58 12.17 -13.52 -14.18
N ILE A 59 13.36 -13.65 -13.58
CA ILE A 59 13.59 -13.45 -12.16
C ILE A 59 14.81 -12.54 -12.01
N THR A 60 14.72 -11.54 -11.14
CA THR A 60 15.88 -10.70 -10.80
C THR A 60 16.85 -11.42 -9.86
N GLY A 61 18.03 -10.82 -9.68
CA GLY A 61 18.87 -11.13 -8.53
C GLY A 61 18.23 -10.69 -7.20
N PRO A 62 18.85 -11.05 -6.07
CA PRO A 62 18.43 -10.62 -4.74
C PRO A 62 18.33 -9.10 -4.63
N LEU A 63 17.32 -8.62 -3.91
CA LEU A 63 17.23 -7.22 -3.49
C LEU A 63 18.28 -6.88 -2.43
N GLU A 64 18.74 -5.63 -2.46
CA GLU A 64 19.57 -5.07 -1.40
C GLU A 64 18.82 -4.98 -0.08
N LYS A 65 19.53 -4.97 1.05
CA LYS A 65 18.91 -5.02 2.39
C LYS A 65 18.03 -3.81 2.72
N ASP A 66 18.34 -2.64 2.18
CA ASP A 66 17.63 -1.37 2.41
C ASP A 66 16.51 -1.09 1.39
N TRP A 67 16.08 -2.12 0.64
CA TRP A 67 15.01 -1.99 -0.34
C TRP A 67 13.69 -1.52 0.28
N LYS A 68 12.91 -0.83 -0.53
CA LYS A 68 11.56 -0.35 -0.25
C LYS A 68 10.70 -0.49 -1.49
N SER A 69 9.38 -0.48 -1.32
CA SER A 69 8.43 -0.38 -2.42
C SER A 69 7.73 0.99 -2.44
N TYR A 70 7.38 1.44 -3.64
CA TYR A 70 6.60 2.66 -3.87
C TYR A 70 6.00 2.62 -5.25
N GLY A 71 4.73 3.01 -5.41
CA GLY A 71 4.12 3.15 -6.74
C GLY A 71 4.23 1.90 -7.62
N GLY A 72 4.14 0.71 -7.02
CA GLY A 72 4.29 -0.54 -7.75
C GLY A 72 5.68 -0.78 -8.33
N THR A 73 6.74 -0.23 -7.73
CA THR A 73 8.13 -0.60 -7.99
C THR A 73 8.93 -0.79 -6.71
N ALA A 74 10.12 -1.39 -6.82
CA ALA A 74 11.11 -1.52 -5.75
C ALA A 74 12.27 -0.54 -5.97
N TYR A 75 12.82 0.01 -4.90
CA TYR A 75 13.97 0.90 -4.95
C TYR A 75 14.83 0.79 -3.68
N PHE A 76 16.08 1.26 -3.77
CA PHE A 76 17.01 1.35 -2.64
C PHE A 76 18.03 2.47 -2.86
N GLY A 77 18.90 2.74 -1.89
CA GLY A 77 19.92 3.78 -2.00
C GLY A 77 19.37 5.21 -1.96
N CYS A 78 18.16 5.38 -1.42
CA CYS A 78 17.50 6.67 -1.25
C CYS A 78 17.08 6.89 0.21
N PRO A 79 17.96 7.50 1.03
CA PRO A 79 17.67 7.73 2.43
C PRO A 79 16.66 8.86 2.59
N GLU A 80 15.57 8.55 3.30
CA GLU A 80 14.54 9.51 3.67
C GLU A 80 15.00 10.45 4.78
N GLU A 81 15.98 10.04 5.59
CA GLU A 81 16.59 10.86 6.63
C GLU A 81 17.76 11.67 6.07
N PHE A 82 17.94 12.87 6.60
CA PHE A 82 19.02 13.74 6.18
C PHE A 82 20.40 13.22 6.60
N ALA A 83 21.20 12.83 5.61
CA ALA A 83 22.58 12.42 5.81
C ALA A 83 23.49 13.65 5.86
N VAL A 84 24.00 13.99 7.04
CA VAL A 84 24.98 15.08 7.22
C VAL A 84 26.38 14.57 6.84
N SER A 85 26.75 14.79 5.58
CA SER A 85 28.08 14.43 5.06
C SER A 85 28.46 15.29 3.86
N LYS A 86 29.76 15.53 3.68
CA LYS A 86 30.32 16.14 2.46
C LYS A 86 30.22 15.22 1.25
N THR A 87 30.14 13.91 1.49
CA THR A 87 29.95 12.86 0.49
C THR A 87 28.50 12.42 0.39
N ALA A 88 27.54 13.13 0.99
CA ALA A 88 26.15 12.68 1.02
C ALA A 88 25.60 12.44 -0.40
N LEU A 89 25.95 13.30 -1.35
CA LEU A 89 25.57 13.08 -2.75
C LEU A 89 26.33 11.96 -3.44
N ASP A 90 27.42 11.45 -2.88
CA ASP A 90 28.11 10.24 -3.36
C ASP A 90 27.50 8.96 -2.80
N ASP A 91 27.02 9.03 -1.56
CA ASP A 91 26.40 7.91 -0.85
C ASP A 91 24.94 7.70 -1.29
N ILE A 92 24.24 8.77 -1.68
CA ILE A 92 22.88 8.70 -2.24
C ILE A 92 22.95 8.27 -3.70
N ARG A 93 22.58 7.01 -3.94
CA ARG A 93 22.61 6.34 -5.25
C ARG A 93 21.29 5.60 -5.45
N PRO A 94 20.18 6.31 -5.69
CA PRO A 94 18.89 5.68 -5.86
C PRO A 94 18.97 4.72 -7.05
N LYS A 95 18.59 3.47 -6.83
CA LYS A 95 18.34 2.50 -7.89
C LYS A 95 16.88 2.13 -7.83
N ILE A 96 16.17 2.39 -8.92
CA ILE A 96 14.72 2.20 -9.03
C ILE A 96 14.49 1.15 -10.08
N PHE A 97 13.78 0.09 -9.73
CA PHE A 97 13.41 -0.93 -10.70
C PHE A 97 12.44 -0.32 -11.71
N ASP A 98 12.69 -0.49 -13.00
CA ASP A 98 11.73 -0.16 -14.05
C ASP A 98 10.99 -1.45 -14.44
N PRO A 99 9.72 -1.60 -14.03
CA PRO A 99 8.97 -2.84 -14.28
C PRO A 99 8.77 -3.13 -15.78
N LYS A 100 8.88 -2.12 -16.66
CA LYS A 100 8.71 -2.27 -18.11
C LYS A 100 9.95 -2.90 -18.75
N SER A 101 11.15 -2.50 -18.34
CA SER A 101 12.40 -3.06 -18.86
C SER A 101 12.94 -4.23 -18.03
N GLY A 102 12.46 -4.40 -16.80
CA GLY A 102 12.97 -5.40 -15.86
C GLY A 102 14.38 -5.10 -15.36
N GLN A 103 14.80 -3.83 -15.39
CA GLN A 103 16.15 -3.38 -15.04
C GLN A 103 16.11 -2.28 -13.99
N TYR A 104 17.19 -2.13 -13.23
CA TYR A 104 17.37 -0.98 -12.35
C TYR A 104 17.86 0.24 -13.14
N VAL A 105 17.18 1.36 -12.94
CA VAL A 105 17.59 2.68 -13.42
C VAL A 105 18.19 3.45 -12.25
N ALA A 106 19.31 4.13 -12.51
CA ALA A 106 19.98 4.98 -11.55
C ALA A 106 19.94 6.44 -12.04
N PRO A 107 19.03 7.28 -11.52
CA PRO A 107 18.99 8.69 -11.87
C PRO A 107 20.29 9.39 -11.49
N SER A 108 20.74 10.33 -12.33
CA SER A 108 21.94 11.12 -12.06
C SER A 108 21.77 11.94 -10.77
N PRO A 109 22.83 12.07 -9.94
CA PRO A 109 22.78 12.96 -8.80
C PRO A 109 22.70 14.44 -9.24
N PRO A 110 22.19 15.33 -8.37
CA PRO A 110 22.21 16.77 -8.61
C PRO A 110 23.63 17.30 -8.92
N THR A 111 23.74 18.21 -9.90
CA THR A 111 24.98 18.95 -10.15
C THR A 111 25.07 20.12 -9.19
N ILE A 112 26.14 20.15 -8.38
CA ILE A 112 26.34 21.21 -7.39
C ILE A 112 26.94 22.46 -8.05
N PRO A 113 26.42 23.67 -7.74
CA PRO A 113 26.98 24.91 -8.24
C PRO A 113 28.48 25.05 -7.95
N ALA A 114 29.22 25.59 -8.92
CA ALA A 114 30.66 25.76 -8.78
C ALA A 114 31.02 26.65 -7.58
N GLY A 115 31.98 26.20 -6.76
CA GLY A 115 32.42 26.90 -5.57
C GLY A 115 31.58 26.65 -4.31
N GLU A 116 30.59 25.77 -4.37
CA GLU A 116 29.83 25.29 -3.21
C GLU A 116 30.27 23.88 -2.79
N ASN A 117 30.20 23.60 -1.49
CA ASN A 117 30.45 22.26 -0.93
C ASN A 117 29.16 21.69 -0.35
N VAL A 118 28.89 20.41 -0.61
CA VAL A 118 27.79 19.67 0.03
C VAL A 118 28.03 19.57 1.54
N THR A 119 26.98 19.78 2.32
CA THR A 119 26.98 19.55 3.78
C THR A 119 26.02 18.44 4.19
N GLY A 120 25.10 18.05 3.32
CA GLY A 120 24.27 16.87 3.47
C GLY A 120 23.20 16.77 2.39
N ALA A 121 22.50 15.64 2.37
CA ALA A 121 21.40 15.40 1.44
C ALA A 121 20.45 14.30 1.96
N MET A 122 19.27 14.25 1.34
CA MET A 122 18.30 13.14 1.44
C MET A 122 17.53 13.02 0.13
N CYS A 123 16.79 11.93 -0.06
CA CYS A 123 15.88 11.82 -1.19
C CYS A 123 14.61 11.02 -0.88
N ALA A 124 13.63 11.17 -1.76
CA ALA A 124 12.41 10.39 -1.78
C ALA A 124 11.93 10.21 -3.22
N LEU A 125 11.13 9.18 -3.47
CA LEU A 125 10.37 9.07 -4.70
C LEU A 125 9.12 9.96 -4.64
N SER A 126 8.60 10.32 -5.80
CA SER A 126 7.42 11.16 -5.94
C SER A 126 6.65 10.84 -7.20
N GLY A 127 5.35 11.12 -7.21
CA GLY A 127 4.50 11.03 -8.39
C GLY A 127 3.76 9.71 -8.53
N THR A 128 3.29 9.43 -9.74
CA THR A 128 2.58 8.18 -10.07
C THR A 128 3.53 7.21 -10.77
N PRO A 129 3.16 5.93 -10.95
CA PRO A 129 4.01 4.98 -11.69
C PRO A 129 4.38 5.46 -13.11
N ASP A 130 3.53 6.28 -13.73
CA ASP A 130 3.76 6.81 -15.07
C ASP A 130 4.62 8.09 -15.11
N ASP A 131 4.56 8.93 -14.07
CA ASP A 131 5.32 10.19 -13.91
C ASP A 131 6.15 10.17 -12.60
N MET A 132 6.95 9.13 -12.42
CA MET A 132 7.74 8.97 -11.20
C MET A 132 9.00 9.85 -11.24
N LYS A 133 9.32 10.46 -10.10
CA LYS A 133 10.46 11.36 -9.95
C LYS A 133 11.26 10.99 -8.71
N VAL A 134 12.55 11.30 -8.74
CA VAL A 134 13.37 11.35 -7.53
C VAL A 134 13.51 12.80 -7.11
N VAL A 135 13.09 13.10 -5.88
CA VAL A 135 13.28 14.40 -5.26
C VAL A 135 14.47 14.31 -4.32
N TYR A 136 15.48 15.12 -4.57
CA TYR A 136 16.63 15.31 -3.68
C TYR A 136 16.45 16.63 -2.92
N VAL A 137 16.80 16.64 -1.64
CA VAL A 137 17.00 17.88 -0.88
C VAL A 137 18.46 17.91 -0.46
N VAL A 138 19.19 18.93 -0.92
CA VAL A 138 20.64 19.05 -0.73
C VAL A 138 20.95 20.36 -0.03
N THR A 139 21.81 20.31 0.98
CA THR A 139 22.37 21.51 1.61
C THR A 139 23.79 21.73 1.15
N THR A 140 24.11 22.98 0.83
CA THR A 140 25.44 23.41 0.41
C THR A 140 25.92 24.60 1.21
N VAL A 141 27.23 24.80 1.25
CA VAL A 141 27.88 25.97 1.82
C VAL A 141 28.95 26.49 0.87
N LYS A 142 28.98 27.80 0.67
CA LYS A 142 30.08 28.45 -0.03
C LYS A 142 31.19 28.79 0.98
N PRO A 143 32.45 28.40 0.74
CA PRO A 143 33.54 28.69 1.66
C PRO A 143 33.62 30.18 2.04
N GLY A 144 33.63 30.47 3.34
CA GLY A 144 33.68 31.84 3.86
C GLY A 144 32.37 32.63 3.79
N GLN A 145 31.25 32.02 3.37
CA GLN A 145 29.93 32.65 3.36
C GLN A 145 28.92 31.80 4.15
N ALA A 146 28.36 32.40 5.20
CA ALA A 146 27.12 31.95 5.83
C ALA A 146 25.96 32.82 5.32
N PRO A 147 24.72 32.30 5.24
CA PRO A 147 24.24 30.98 5.68
C PRO A 147 24.38 29.85 4.63
N THR A 148 24.13 28.61 5.06
CA THR A 148 23.99 27.44 4.15
C THR A 148 22.77 27.58 3.25
N LYS A 149 22.87 27.08 2.03
CA LYS A 149 21.78 27.06 1.05
C LYS A 149 21.15 25.67 0.99
N THR A 150 19.82 25.60 0.96
CA THR A 150 19.07 24.34 0.78
C THR A 150 18.37 24.36 -0.56
N THR A 151 18.62 23.36 -1.41
CA THR A 151 18.04 23.28 -2.75
C THR A 151 17.37 21.92 -2.95
N ALA A 152 16.13 21.93 -3.42
CA ALA A 152 15.46 20.74 -3.91
C ALA A 152 15.72 20.57 -5.41
N TYR A 153 15.86 19.32 -5.83
CA TYR A 153 15.98 18.92 -7.23
C TYR A 153 15.01 17.79 -7.50
N ALA A 154 14.33 17.82 -8.65
CA ALA A 154 13.48 16.73 -9.11
C ALA A 154 14.08 16.19 -10.41
N PHE A 155 14.22 14.87 -10.48
CA PHE A 155 14.71 14.17 -11.67
C PHE A 155 13.65 13.17 -12.13
N ASP A 156 13.33 13.19 -13.41
CA ASP A 156 12.51 12.16 -14.02
C ASP A 156 13.27 10.83 -13.99
N PHE A 157 12.66 9.78 -13.45
CA PHE A 157 13.38 8.54 -13.20
C PHE A 157 13.78 7.83 -14.51
N LYS A 158 12.97 7.96 -15.57
CA LYS A 158 13.18 7.27 -16.86
C LYS A 158 14.32 7.86 -17.65
N THR A 159 14.39 9.18 -17.71
CA THR A 159 15.35 9.93 -18.51
C THR A 159 16.58 10.35 -17.70
N GLY A 160 16.49 10.33 -16.37
CA GLY A 160 17.54 10.83 -15.46
C GLY A 160 17.79 12.32 -15.60
N LYS A 161 16.88 13.07 -16.24
CA LYS A 161 17.01 14.51 -16.46
C LYS A 161 16.35 15.28 -15.34
N SER A 162 16.97 16.40 -14.96
CA SER A 162 16.37 17.36 -14.03
C SER A 162 15.09 17.93 -14.63
N THR A 163 13.97 17.78 -13.94
CA THR A 163 12.67 18.36 -14.30
C THR A 163 12.41 19.66 -13.55
N ALA A 164 12.95 19.82 -12.35
CA ALA A 164 12.83 21.05 -11.57
C ALA A 164 14.03 21.22 -10.63
N THR A 165 14.37 22.48 -10.33
CA THR A 165 15.36 22.84 -9.32
C THR A 165 14.84 24.07 -8.60
N LYS A 166 14.85 24.05 -7.26
CA LYS A 166 14.31 25.15 -6.46
C LYS A 166 15.09 25.34 -5.18
N GLU A 167 15.54 26.56 -4.95
CA GLU A 167 16.04 26.94 -3.63
C GLU A 167 14.87 26.98 -2.64
N LEU A 168 15.01 26.26 -1.55
CA LEU A 168 13.96 26.11 -0.55
C LEU A 168 14.08 27.23 0.47
N GLN A 169 13.10 28.13 0.45
CA GLN A 169 12.99 29.26 1.36
C GLN A 169 11.85 29.01 2.35
N PRO A 170 11.93 29.54 3.59
CA PRO A 170 10.82 29.44 4.53
C PRO A 170 9.49 29.93 3.95
N PRO A 171 8.36 29.28 4.27
CA PRO A 171 7.05 29.66 3.74
C PRO A 171 6.66 31.10 4.06
N THR A 172 7.11 31.60 5.21
CA THR A 172 6.89 32.97 5.69
C THR A 172 8.17 33.52 6.34
N PRO A 173 8.40 34.85 6.37
CA PRO A 173 9.66 35.43 6.85
C PRO A 173 10.00 35.21 8.32
N ASP A 174 9.01 34.92 9.15
CA ASP A 174 9.13 34.58 10.57
C ASP A 174 9.64 33.15 10.80
N LEU A 175 9.59 32.30 9.77
CA LEU A 175 10.05 30.94 9.83
C LEU A 175 11.52 30.82 9.45
N ARG A 176 12.18 29.85 10.08
CA ARG A 176 13.56 29.45 9.79
C ARG A 176 13.59 27.95 9.58
N LEU A 177 14.57 27.52 8.80
CA LEU A 177 14.91 26.11 8.68
C LEU A 177 15.37 25.57 10.05
N THR A 178 14.89 24.37 10.42
CA THR A 178 15.37 23.67 11.62
C THR A 178 16.74 23.02 11.37
N GLU A 179 17.28 22.36 12.39
CA GLU A 179 18.49 21.54 12.26
C GLU A 179 18.29 20.43 11.21
N PRO A 180 19.16 20.33 10.18
CA PRO A 180 19.00 19.34 9.13
C PRO A 180 18.94 17.89 9.61
N THR A 181 19.60 17.56 10.72
CA THR A 181 19.59 16.22 11.33
C THR A 181 18.20 15.72 11.74
N ARG A 182 17.20 16.59 11.80
CA ARG A 182 15.80 16.23 12.12
C ARG A 182 14.92 16.11 10.88
N TRP A 183 15.42 16.51 9.71
CA TRP A 183 14.65 16.49 8.48
C TRP A 183 14.44 15.07 8.01
N ARG A 184 13.24 14.85 7.47
CA ARG A 184 12.92 13.66 6.70
C ARG A 184 12.20 14.04 5.42
N LEU A 185 12.31 13.21 4.40
CA LEU A 185 11.60 13.35 3.15
C LEU A 185 10.78 12.09 2.88
N GLY A 186 9.46 12.21 2.90
CA GLY A 186 8.52 11.13 2.64
C GLY A 186 8.02 11.13 1.20
N ALA A 187 7.90 9.96 0.60
CA ALA A 187 7.39 9.79 -0.75
C ALA A 187 5.86 9.94 -0.82
N THR A 188 5.34 10.73 -1.77
CA THR A 188 3.89 10.90 -1.97
C THR A 188 3.51 10.94 -3.44
N THR A 189 2.27 10.63 -3.79
CA THR A 189 1.80 10.58 -5.18
C THR A 189 1.68 11.94 -5.87
N SER A 190 1.72 13.06 -5.12
CA SER A 190 1.64 14.43 -5.68
C SER A 190 2.93 15.24 -5.49
N GLY A 191 3.94 14.69 -4.83
CA GLY A 191 5.08 15.47 -4.38
C GLY A 191 6.01 14.72 -3.43
N ALA A 192 6.73 15.49 -2.61
CA ALA A 192 7.52 14.95 -1.51
C ALA A 192 7.16 15.68 -0.22
N ALA A 193 6.95 14.95 0.86
CA ALA A 193 6.65 15.51 2.17
C ALA A 193 7.94 15.79 2.93
N TRP A 194 8.30 17.05 3.08
CA TRP A 194 9.44 17.47 3.88
C TRP A 194 9.02 17.70 5.34
N LEU A 195 9.45 16.78 6.20
CA LEU A 195 9.13 16.74 7.61
C LEU A 195 10.19 17.44 8.46
N ASN A 196 9.72 18.02 9.55
CA ASN A 196 10.42 18.85 10.52
C ASN A 196 11.20 20.01 9.89
N ALA A 197 10.77 20.53 8.74
CA ALA A 197 11.57 21.48 7.95
C ALA A 197 11.74 22.86 8.60
N PHE A 198 10.68 23.40 9.23
CA PHE A 198 10.65 24.79 9.69
C PHE A 198 10.29 24.94 11.18
N THR A 199 10.71 26.07 11.76
CA THR A 199 10.41 26.52 13.12
C THR A 199 10.39 28.05 13.16
N ASP A 200 9.65 28.64 14.10
CA ASP A 200 9.73 30.07 14.44
C ASP A 200 10.75 30.36 15.56
N GLY A 201 11.44 29.35 16.08
CA GLY A 201 12.39 29.45 17.19
C GLY A 201 11.76 29.61 18.58
N HIS A 202 10.43 29.51 18.71
CA HIS A 202 9.70 29.55 19.99
C HIS A 202 9.15 28.14 20.35
N ALA A 203 8.59 27.97 21.56
CA ALA A 203 8.27 26.67 22.19
C ALA A 203 7.28 25.75 21.42
N SER A 204 6.99 24.56 21.99
CA SER A 204 6.64 23.28 21.32
C SER A 204 5.42 23.17 20.38
N ALA A 205 4.63 24.22 20.12
CA ALA A 205 3.63 24.25 19.04
C ALA A 205 3.34 25.73 18.70
N ALA A 206 3.46 26.26 17.48
CA ALA A 206 3.69 25.78 16.10
C ALA A 206 5.07 26.30 15.59
N PRO A 207 5.57 26.20 14.31
CA PRO A 207 4.92 26.15 12.97
C PRO A 207 5.68 25.27 11.92
N PRO A 208 5.38 25.30 10.58
CA PRO A 208 5.14 24.10 9.77
C PRO A 208 6.22 23.03 9.88
N GLN A 209 5.86 21.96 10.58
CA GLN A 209 6.67 20.76 10.69
C GLN A 209 6.48 19.84 9.48
N THR A 210 5.48 20.06 8.64
CA THR A 210 5.34 19.29 7.39
C THR A 210 5.08 20.25 6.24
N VAL A 211 5.85 20.12 5.16
CA VAL A 211 5.64 20.88 3.92
C VAL A 211 5.60 19.91 2.76
N ILE A 212 4.60 20.02 1.89
CA ILE A 212 4.55 19.25 0.65
C ILE A 212 5.21 20.06 -0.46
N LEU A 213 6.29 19.52 -1.01
CA LEU A 213 6.91 20.01 -2.23
C LEU A 213 6.18 19.39 -3.42
N SER A 214 5.63 20.22 -4.31
CA SER A 214 4.96 19.82 -5.54
C SER A 214 5.90 19.01 -6.43
N GLY A 215 5.42 17.88 -6.96
CA GLY A 215 6.19 17.08 -7.93
C GLY A 215 6.36 17.75 -9.30
N ALA A 216 5.66 18.86 -9.57
CA ALA A 216 5.74 19.58 -10.84
C ALA A 216 6.92 20.57 -10.87
N ASP A 217 7.07 21.37 -9.82
CA ASP A 217 7.99 22.52 -9.78
C ASP A 217 8.69 22.73 -8.43
N LEU A 218 8.52 21.78 -7.49
CA LEU A 218 9.05 21.82 -6.13
C LEU A 218 8.57 23.01 -5.30
N SER A 219 7.54 23.74 -5.74
CA SER A 219 6.88 24.74 -4.91
C SER A 219 6.23 24.09 -3.69
N MET A 220 6.10 24.87 -2.62
CA MET A 220 5.36 24.41 -1.45
C MET A 220 3.87 24.41 -1.78
N ALA A 221 3.31 23.23 -2.03
CA ALA A 221 1.90 23.05 -2.39
C ALA A 221 0.98 23.38 -1.21
N TRP A 222 1.35 22.89 -0.02
CA TRP A 222 0.69 23.19 1.25
C TRP A 222 1.61 22.80 2.42
N ASN A 223 1.23 23.18 3.63
CA ASN A 223 1.98 22.87 4.85
C ASN A 223 1.06 22.55 6.03
N ASP A 224 1.62 21.93 7.07
CA ASP A 224 0.96 21.64 8.34
C ASP A 224 1.85 22.00 9.53
N PRO A 225 1.32 22.62 10.60
CA PRO A 225 2.06 22.87 11.84
C PRO A 225 2.46 21.60 12.58
N GLN A 226 1.83 20.45 12.31
CA GLN A 226 2.14 19.17 12.95
C GLN A 226 3.10 18.32 12.09
N PRO A 227 3.94 17.48 12.72
CA PRO A 227 4.75 16.52 11.99
C PRO A 227 3.83 15.39 11.51
N GLY A 228 3.83 15.13 10.20
CA GLY A 228 3.05 14.07 9.59
C GLY A 228 3.77 12.72 9.65
N ARG A 229 2.99 11.63 9.70
CA ARG A 229 3.44 10.34 9.13
C ARG A 229 3.00 10.26 7.69
N VAL A 230 3.84 9.72 6.84
CA VAL A 230 3.70 9.82 5.39
C VAL A 230 3.69 8.43 4.78
N TRP A 231 2.68 8.18 3.96
CA TRP A 231 2.59 7.07 3.03
C TRP A 231 2.31 7.62 1.63
N PRO A 232 2.40 6.79 0.57
CA PRO A 232 2.25 7.26 -0.80
C PRO A 232 0.95 8.06 -1.05
N ASP A 233 -0.18 7.60 -0.51
CA ASP A 233 -1.51 8.12 -0.83
C ASP A 233 -2.21 8.80 0.35
N VAL A 234 -1.59 8.79 1.54
CA VAL A 234 -2.13 9.42 2.74
C VAL A 234 -1.04 9.96 3.67
N LEU A 235 -1.35 11.07 4.34
CA LEU A 235 -0.61 11.59 5.47
C LEU A 235 -1.49 11.57 6.71
N SER A 236 -0.92 11.20 7.87
CA SER A 236 -1.62 11.30 9.15
C SER A 236 -1.00 12.37 10.04
N PHE A 237 -1.83 13.24 10.60
CA PHE A 237 -1.44 14.25 11.57
C PHE A 237 -2.13 13.99 12.89
N GLN A 238 -1.40 14.13 14.00
CA GLN A 238 -2.01 14.08 15.33
C GLN A 238 -2.91 15.31 15.51
N ARG A 239 -4.22 15.08 15.69
CA ARG A 239 -5.21 16.14 15.88
C ARG A 239 -6.28 15.74 16.87
N ASN A 240 -6.61 16.67 17.76
CA ASN A 240 -7.78 16.58 18.62
C ASN A 240 -8.61 17.87 18.55
N THR A 241 -9.92 17.76 18.40
CA THR A 241 -10.84 18.90 18.45
C THR A 241 -11.44 19.16 19.83
N GLN A 242 -11.19 18.27 20.80
CA GLN A 242 -11.63 18.37 22.19
C GLN A 242 -10.51 18.96 23.07
N PRO A 243 -10.81 20.03 23.83
CA PRO A 243 -9.84 20.61 24.75
C PRO A 243 -9.31 19.58 25.76
N GLY A 244 -7.99 19.57 25.97
CA GLY A 244 -7.33 18.72 26.98
C GLY A 244 -7.12 17.26 26.59
N LYS A 245 -7.53 16.82 25.39
CA LYS A 245 -7.19 15.50 24.87
C LYS A 245 -6.00 15.58 23.91
N THR A 246 -5.11 14.59 24.02
CA THR A 246 -3.91 14.45 23.17
C THR A 246 -4.02 13.33 22.14
N SER A 247 -5.09 12.52 22.18
CA SER A 247 -5.37 11.48 21.18
C SER A 247 -5.96 12.06 19.90
N GLY A 248 -6.12 11.27 18.86
CA GLY A 248 -6.82 11.65 17.64
C GLY A 248 -5.91 11.88 16.46
N ALA A 249 -6.47 11.70 15.28
CA ALA A 249 -5.77 11.85 14.03
C ALA A 249 -6.66 12.48 12.96
N GLU A 250 -6.02 13.20 12.05
CA GLU A 250 -6.58 13.61 10.77
C GLU A 250 -5.77 12.96 9.64
N LEU A 251 -6.46 12.34 8.69
CA LEU A 251 -5.88 11.85 7.46
C LEU A 251 -6.08 12.89 6.35
N ARG A 252 -5.01 13.15 5.60
CA ARG A 252 -5.05 13.99 4.40
C ARG A 252 -4.52 13.24 3.20
N ARG A 253 -5.07 13.54 2.03
CA ARG A 253 -4.42 13.21 0.76
C ARG A 253 -3.15 14.05 0.59
N PRO A 254 -2.19 13.59 -0.23
CA PRO A 254 -1.04 14.38 -0.65
C PRO A 254 -1.40 15.74 -1.29
N SER A 255 -2.62 15.91 -1.79
CA SER A 255 -3.15 17.19 -2.28
C SER A 255 -3.49 18.20 -1.16
N GLY A 256 -3.52 17.77 0.10
CA GLY A 256 -3.93 18.57 1.26
C GLY A 256 -5.41 18.39 1.64
N GLU A 257 -6.19 17.65 0.86
CA GLU A 257 -7.59 17.34 1.17
C GLU A 257 -7.68 16.50 2.46
N ALA A 258 -8.36 17.00 3.49
CA ALA A 258 -8.72 16.21 4.67
C ALA A 258 -9.83 15.21 4.31
N ILE A 259 -9.59 13.92 4.59
CA ILE A 259 -10.49 12.83 4.19
C ILE A 259 -11.05 12.04 5.38
N TYR A 260 -10.44 12.15 6.55
CA TYR A 260 -10.89 11.50 7.76
C TYR A 260 -10.37 12.23 8.99
N GLN A 261 -11.18 12.34 10.04
CA GLN A 261 -10.76 12.88 11.33
C GLN A 261 -11.55 12.23 12.45
N ASP A 262 -10.86 11.72 13.47
CA ASP A 262 -11.50 11.13 14.66
C ASP A 262 -10.59 11.33 15.89
N ASN A 263 -11.17 11.87 16.98
CA ASN A 263 -10.49 12.20 18.23
C ASN A 263 -10.12 10.96 19.06
N GLU A 264 -10.72 9.82 18.75
CA GLU A 264 -10.50 8.55 19.44
C GLU A 264 -9.45 7.68 18.73
N VAL A 265 -8.86 8.15 17.62
CA VAL A 265 -7.71 7.47 17.02
C VAL A 265 -6.52 7.50 17.98
N VAL A 266 -5.95 6.33 18.25
CA VAL A 266 -4.73 6.19 19.05
C VAL A 266 -3.52 6.27 18.13
N THR A 267 -3.53 5.51 17.03
CA THR A 267 -2.47 5.49 16.03
C THR A 267 -3.03 5.23 14.64
N VAL A 268 -2.33 5.77 13.63
CA VAL A 268 -2.46 5.35 12.23
C VAL A 268 -1.27 4.46 11.95
N ASP A 269 -1.54 3.19 11.65
CA ASP A 269 -0.55 2.12 11.75
C ASP A 269 0.16 1.86 10.41
N ALA A 270 -0.60 1.86 9.31
CA ALA A 270 -0.08 1.59 7.98
C ALA A 270 -1.03 2.06 6.87
N GLU A 271 -0.48 2.34 5.69
CA GLU A 271 -1.19 2.23 4.41
C GLU A 271 -0.96 0.81 3.87
N LEU A 272 -2.04 0.12 3.49
CA LEU A 272 -2.02 -1.17 2.82
C LEU A 272 -2.42 -0.95 1.37
N SER A 273 -1.63 -1.45 0.43
CA SER A 273 -1.91 -1.29 -1.00
C SER A 273 -1.66 -2.60 -1.74
N ASP A 274 -2.61 -3.01 -2.58
CA ASP A 274 -2.40 -4.01 -3.61
C ASP A 274 -3.20 -3.65 -4.87
N GLY A 275 -2.48 -3.37 -5.96
CA GLY A 275 -3.06 -2.85 -7.19
C GLY A 275 -3.94 -1.62 -6.94
N PRO A 276 -5.25 -1.68 -7.27
CA PRO A 276 -6.17 -0.56 -7.08
C PRO A 276 -6.67 -0.39 -5.65
N ASP A 277 -6.60 -1.42 -4.80
CA ASP A 277 -7.17 -1.39 -3.46
C ASP A 277 -6.17 -0.73 -2.49
N LYS A 278 -6.63 0.31 -1.78
CA LYS A 278 -5.78 1.10 -0.87
C LYS A 278 -6.51 1.41 0.44
N LEU A 279 -5.99 0.87 1.55
CA LEU A 279 -6.59 0.99 2.87
C LEU A 279 -5.63 1.66 3.85
N VAL A 280 -6.19 2.35 4.84
CA VAL A 280 -5.44 2.83 6.00
C VAL A 280 -5.86 2.03 7.21
N LYS A 281 -4.90 1.37 7.85
CA LYS A 281 -5.09 0.67 9.12
C LYS A 281 -4.97 1.66 10.27
N ILE A 282 -6.00 1.71 11.12
CA ILE A 282 -6.12 2.67 12.22
C ILE A 282 -6.43 1.92 13.50
N THR A 283 -5.69 2.19 14.57
CA THR A 283 -6.04 1.77 15.93
C THR A 283 -6.85 2.87 16.61
N ARG A 284 -8.05 2.53 17.06
CA ARG A 284 -9.04 3.42 17.68
C ARG A 284 -9.29 3.01 19.13
N ARG A 285 -9.52 3.98 19.99
CA ARG A 285 -10.00 3.79 21.37
C ARG A 285 -11.53 3.69 21.38
N ASP A 286 -12.05 2.59 21.92
CA ASP A 286 -13.49 2.40 22.12
C ASP A 286 -13.92 2.72 23.55
N SER A 287 -13.02 2.52 24.51
CA SER A 287 -13.18 2.91 25.91
C SER A 287 -11.80 3.13 26.56
N PRO A 288 -11.70 3.62 27.82
CA PRO A 288 -10.40 3.91 28.44
C PRO A 288 -9.36 2.78 28.39
N ALA A 289 -9.79 1.52 28.40
CA ALA A 289 -8.91 0.35 28.37
C ALA A 289 -9.09 -0.55 27.12
N VAL A 290 -9.98 -0.19 26.20
CA VAL A 290 -10.32 -1.03 25.03
C VAL A 290 -10.01 -0.29 23.74
N VAL A 291 -9.31 -0.98 22.85
CA VAL A 291 -8.99 -0.51 21.51
C VAL A 291 -9.48 -1.51 20.46
N SER A 292 -9.71 -0.99 19.26
CA SER A 292 -10.02 -1.76 18.07
C SER A 292 -9.20 -1.28 16.87
N THR A 293 -9.05 -2.16 15.89
CA THR A 293 -8.49 -1.86 14.59
C THR A 293 -9.62 -1.66 13.59
N MET A 294 -9.52 -0.61 12.79
CA MET A 294 -10.42 -0.32 11.68
C MET A 294 -9.62 -0.06 10.40
N PHE A 295 -10.28 -0.20 9.27
CA PHE A 295 -9.69 -0.01 7.95
C PHE A 295 -10.48 1.06 7.18
N PHE A 296 -9.80 2.14 6.79
CA PHE A 296 -10.38 3.22 6.02
C PHE A 296 -9.97 3.06 4.55
N ASP A 297 -10.95 2.90 3.65
CA ASP A 297 -10.70 2.82 2.22
C ASP A 297 -10.45 4.22 1.65
N LEU A 298 -9.28 4.41 1.04
CA LEU A 298 -8.88 5.69 0.47
C LEU A 298 -9.68 6.05 -0.79
N ASN A 299 -10.12 5.07 -1.57
CA ASN A 299 -10.85 5.27 -2.81
C ASN A 299 -12.29 5.71 -2.53
N SER A 300 -12.99 4.99 -1.66
CA SER A 300 -14.38 5.33 -1.28
C SER A 300 -14.48 6.38 -0.17
N LYS A 301 -13.36 6.69 0.50
CA LYS A 301 -13.29 7.60 1.65
C LYS A 301 -14.22 7.17 2.79
N SER A 302 -14.28 5.87 3.08
CA SER A 302 -15.16 5.29 4.09
C SER A 302 -14.49 4.18 4.88
N VAL A 303 -14.93 3.98 6.12
CA VAL A 303 -14.54 2.81 6.92
C VAL A 303 -15.16 1.55 6.33
N ILE A 304 -14.36 0.50 6.19
CA ILE A 304 -14.79 -0.82 5.73
C ILE A 304 -15.48 -1.56 6.86
N LYS A 305 -16.59 -2.23 6.52
CA LYS A 305 -17.20 -3.24 7.38
C LYS A 305 -16.53 -4.59 7.13
N VAL A 306 -16.10 -5.22 8.20
CA VAL A 306 -15.50 -6.56 8.24
C VAL A 306 -16.45 -7.46 9.03
N GLY A 307 -17.16 -8.34 8.33
CA GLY A 307 -18.33 -9.03 8.88
C GLY A 307 -19.43 -8.03 9.25
N ASP A 308 -20.00 -8.19 10.44
CA ASP A 308 -21.08 -7.34 10.96
C ASP A 308 -20.58 -6.06 11.67
N SER A 309 -19.26 -5.84 11.72
CA SER A 309 -18.65 -4.72 12.44
C SER A 309 -17.76 -3.87 11.55
N ASP A 310 -17.60 -2.59 11.89
CA ASP A 310 -16.59 -1.69 11.32
C ASP A 310 -15.24 -1.79 12.06
N ARG A 311 -15.14 -2.69 13.04
CA ARG A 311 -14.04 -2.78 14.01
C ARG A 311 -13.66 -4.22 14.28
N ILE A 312 -12.37 -4.45 14.43
CA ILE A 312 -11.79 -5.71 14.91
C ILE A 312 -11.18 -5.45 16.29
N SER A 313 -11.48 -6.29 17.27
CA SER A 313 -10.98 -6.12 18.64
C SER A 313 -9.44 -6.14 18.68
N GLY A 314 -8.84 -5.21 19.43
CA GLY A 314 -7.40 -5.09 19.63
C GLY A 314 -6.74 -4.05 18.74
N GLY A 315 -5.60 -3.52 19.20
CA GLY A 315 -4.79 -2.53 18.51
C GLY A 315 -3.55 -3.15 17.88
N GLY A 316 -2.96 -2.48 16.89
CA GLY A 316 -1.67 -2.89 16.34
C GLY A 316 -1.65 -4.26 15.64
N LEU A 317 -2.81 -4.82 15.27
CA LEU A 317 -2.94 -6.16 14.69
C LEU A 317 -2.14 -6.31 13.39
N ALA A 318 -1.54 -7.46 13.12
CA ALA A 318 -0.89 -7.67 11.82
C ALA A 318 -1.96 -7.72 10.72
N ALA A 319 -1.71 -7.06 9.59
CA ALA A 319 -2.65 -7.04 8.47
C ALA A 319 -1.91 -6.96 7.13
N THR A 320 -2.48 -7.59 6.11
CA THR A 320 -1.97 -7.57 4.74
C THR A 320 -3.15 -7.51 3.77
N LEU A 321 -3.00 -6.76 2.70
CA LEU A 321 -3.97 -6.67 1.61
C LEU A 321 -3.40 -7.39 0.40
N SER A 322 -4.13 -8.36 -0.15
CA SER A 322 -3.75 -9.04 -1.39
C SER A 322 -4.97 -9.53 -2.15
N ASP A 323 -5.02 -9.31 -3.46
CA ASP A 323 -6.09 -9.70 -4.38
C ASP A 323 -7.51 -9.33 -3.92
N GLY A 324 -7.64 -8.11 -3.38
CA GLY A 324 -8.91 -7.61 -2.85
C GLY A 324 -9.34 -8.32 -1.56
N LYS A 325 -8.43 -9.01 -0.88
CA LYS A 325 -8.66 -9.71 0.38
C LYS A 325 -7.79 -9.13 1.48
N LEU A 326 -8.41 -8.86 2.61
CA LEU A 326 -7.79 -8.32 3.80
C LEU A 326 -7.54 -9.45 4.80
N PHE A 327 -6.28 -9.81 4.98
CA PHE A 327 -5.85 -10.69 6.07
C PHE A 327 -5.61 -9.87 7.34
N VAL A 328 -6.09 -10.38 8.47
CA VAL A 328 -5.84 -9.82 9.80
C VAL A 328 -5.47 -10.94 10.76
N ASP A 329 -4.35 -10.77 11.49
CA ASP A 329 -3.92 -11.65 12.58
C ASP A 329 -3.90 -10.89 13.90
N GLY A 330 -4.79 -11.28 14.80
CA GLY A 330 -4.86 -10.75 16.16
C GLY A 330 -4.22 -11.66 17.21
N ARG A 331 -3.78 -12.87 16.88
CA ARG A 331 -3.34 -13.92 17.84
C ARG A 331 -2.30 -13.44 18.84
N ASP A 332 -1.32 -12.66 18.41
CA ASP A 332 -0.22 -12.19 19.26
C ASP A 332 -0.52 -10.87 19.98
N SER A 333 -1.68 -10.26 19.71
CA SER A 333 -2.14 -9.10 20.48
C SER A 333 -2.68 -9.53 21.86
N ALA A 334 -2.26 -8.79 22.89
CA ALA A 334 -2.72 -8.94 24.27
C ALA A 334 -4.11 -8.34 24.52
N ASP A 335 -4.55 -7.40 23.68
CA ASP A 335 -5.81 -6.67 23.80
C ASP A 335 -6.88 -7.09 22.76
N SER A 336 -6.57 -8.11 21.96
CA SER A 336 -7.47 -8.63 20.93
C SER A 336 -8.24 -9.87 21.37
N GLN A 337 -9.56 -9.82 21.18
CA GLN A 337 -10.45 -10.99 21.18
C GLN A 337 -10.58 -11.63 19.79
N PHE A 338 -9.87 -11.12 18.79
CA PHE A 338 -9.83 -11.68 17.45
C PHE A 338 -8.76 -12.78 17.37
N GLY A 339 -9.08 -13.86 16.66
CA GLY A 339 -8.08 -14.86 16.26
C GLY A 339 -7.39 -14.35 15.01
N PHE A 340 -7.78 -14.87 13.85
CA PHE A 340 -7.34 -14.37 12.55
C PHE A 340 -8.38 -14.66 11.48
N GLY A 341 -8.28 -13.98 10.35
CA GLY A 341 -9.17 -14.24 9.22
C GLY A 341 -8.74 -13.56 7.94
N VAL A 342 -9.36 -13.97 6.84
CA VAL A 342 -9.23 -13.38 5.51
C VAL A 342 -10.61 -12.92 5.05
N TRP A 343 -10.79 -11.62 4.99
CA TRP A 343 -12.02 -10.96 4.57
C TRP A 343 -11.93 -10.56 3.10
N ASN A 344 -12.85 -11.06 2.28
CA ASN A 344 -12.92 -10.69 0.87
C ASN A 344 -13.70 -9.38 0.70
N LEU A 345 -13.03 -8.33 0.25
CA LEU A 345 -13.62 -6.99 0.14
C LEU A 345 -14.71 -6.90 -0.93
N ARG A 346 -14.65 -7.77 -1.95
CA ARG A 346 -15.60 -7.79 -3.06
C ARG A 346 -16.85 -8.58 -2.73
N THR A 347 -16.68 -9.78 -2.18
CA THR A 347 -17.82 -10.66 -1.83
C THR A 347 -18.41 -10.34 -0.46
N GLN A 348 -17.70 -9.56 0.36
CA GLN A 348 -18.07 -9.24 1.75
C GLN A 348 -18.32 -10.51 2.58
N HIS A 349 -17.40 -11.46 2.44
CA HIS A 349 -17.46 -12.75 3.12
C HIS A 349 -16.10 -13.11 3.71
N TRP A 350 -16.11 -13.90 4.79
CA TRP A 350 -14.90 -14.50 5.36
C TRP A 350 -14.50 -15.73 4.56
N ASP A 351 -13.44 -15.63 3.76
CA ASP A 351 -12.84 -16.80 3.10
C ASP A 351 -12.16 -17.72 4.11
N LEU A 352 -11.75 -17.16 5.25
CA LEU A 352 -11.31 -17.88 6.44
C LEU A 352 -11.60 -17.04 7.68
N LEU A 353 -12.09 -17.67 8.75
CA LEU A 353 -12.20 -17.04 10.06
C LEU A 353 -11.92 -18.06 11.16
N LYS A 354 -11.02 -17.73 12.07
CA LYS A 354 -10.77 -18.48 13.30
C LYS A 354 -10.94 -17.54 14.48
N ASN A 355 -11.77 -17.96 15.44
CA ASN A 355 -11.92 -17.25 16.70
C ASN A 355 -10.62 -17.35 17.53
N ARG A 356 -10.54 -16.56 18.60
CA ARG A 356 -9.37 -16.45 19.45
C ARG A 356 -8.94 -17.80 20.05
N ASP A 357 -9.90 -18.56 20.56
CA ASP A 357 -9.63 -19.79 21.30
C ASP A 357 -9.13 -20.89 20.36
N ASP A 358 -9.78 -21.06 19.22
CA ASP A 358 -9.34 -21.99 18.18
C ASP A 358 -7.95 -21.61 17.68
N ALA A 359 -7.71 -20.32 17.43
CA ALA A 359 -6.44 -19.83 16.92
C ALA A 359 -5.27 -20.02 17.90
N LYS A 360 -5.52 -19.93 19.22
CA LYS A 360 -4.52 -20.21 20.26
C LYS A 360 -4.17 -21.68 20.41
N ASN A 361 -5.10 -22.57 20.09
CA ASN A 361 -4.89 -24.02 20.13
C ASN A 361 -4.15 -24.54 18.88
N MET A 362 -4.02 -23.72 17.84
CA MET A 362 -3.24 -24.07 16.66
C MET A 362 -1.74 -23.85 16.94
N PRO A 363 -0.86 -24.76 16.50
CA PRO A 363 0.58 -24.65 16.73
C PRO A 363 1.21 -23.64 15.76
N ILE A 364 0.71 -22.41 15.67
CA ILE A 364 1.13 -21.41 14.69
C ILE A 364 2.14 -20.45 15.33
N ALA A 365 3.34 -20.38 14.78
CA ALA A 365 4.35 -19.39 15.16
C ALA A 365 4.24 -18.10 14.34
N LYS A 366 3.91 -18.20 13.04
CA LYS A 366 3.80 -17.05 12.13
C LYS A 366 2.84 -17.36 10.99
N MET A 367 2.18 -16.33 10.47
CA MET A 367 1.40 -16.40 9.23
C MET A 367 1.79 -15.29 8.27
N ALA A 368 1.62 -15.56 6.98
CA ALA A 368 1.68 -14.57 5.92
C ALA A 368 0.64 -14.91 4.85
N PHE A 369 0.11 -13.89 4.19
CA PHE A 369 -0.97 -14.03 3.23
C PHE A 369 -0.60 -13.35 1.92
N PHE A 370 -0.79 -14.04 0.80
CA PHE A 370 -0.63 -13.48 -0.54
C PHE A 370 -1.48 -14.23 -1.57
N GLY A 371 -2.17 -13.47 -2.43
CA GLY A 371 -3.18 -13.98 -3.34
C GLY A 371 -4.26 -14.71 -2.56
N ASP A 372 -4.41 -16.01 -2.83
CA ASP A 372 -5.33 -16.90 -2.12
C ASP A 372 -4.64 -17.87 -1.16
N HIS A 373 -3.37 -17.64 -0.83
CA HIS A 373 -2.58 -18.58 -0.06
C HIS A 373 -2.23 -18.03 1.33
N LEU A 374 -2.55 -18.81 2.36
CA LEU A 374 -2.10 -18.58 3.73
C LEU A 374 -0.90 -19.48 4.03
N TYR A 375 0.26 -18.87 4.20
CA TYR A 375 1.52 -19.52 4.53
C TYR A 375 1.66 -19.55 6.04
N ILE A 376 1.73 -20.75 6.60
CA ILE A 376 1.79 -20.98 8.02
C ILE A 376 3.16 -21.55 8.37
N THR A 377 3.83 -20.91 9.32
CA THR A 377 4.99 -21.46 10.02
C THR A 377 4.50 -21.94 11.38
N ASN A 378 4.62 -23.23 11.64
CA ASN A 378 4.19 -23.85 12.88
C ASN A 378 5.30 -23.82 13.95
N ILE A 379 4.89 -23.91 15.21
CA ILE A 379 5.78 -24.16 16.34
C ILE A 379 6.52 -25.47 16.09
N GLY A 380 7.84 -25.46 16.29
CA GLY A 380 8.71 -26.59 15.97
C GLY A 380 9.27 -26.58 14.54
N GLY A 381 9.02 -25.53 13.76
CA GLY A 381 9.68 -25.31 12.47
C GLY A 381 9.13 -26.16 11.32
N THR A 382 7.87 -26.59 11.42
CA THR A 382 7.14 -27.21 10.31
C THR A 382 6.31 -26.16 9.58
N TYR A 383 5.91 -26.44 8.34
CA TYR A 383 5.29 -25.45 7.47
C TYR A 383 4.02 -26.02 6.84
N SER A 384 3.09 -25.15 6.46
CA SER A 384 1.94 -25.53 5.63
C SER A 384 1.44 -24.36 4.82
N VAL A 385 0.75 -24.66 3.72
CA VAL A 385 0.08 -23.67 2.88
C VAL A 385 -1.38 -24.07 2.72
N LEU A 386 -2.30 -23.16 3.06
CA LEU A 386 -3.73 -23.30 2.75
C LEU A 386 -4.04 -22.50 1.48
N ALA A 387 -4.74 -23.11 0.53
CA ALA A 387 -5.33 -22.37 -0.59
C ALA A 387 -6.79 -22.06 -0.25
N LEU A 388 -7.09 -20.79 -0.03
CA LEU A 388 -8.40 -20.34 0.42
C LEU A 388 -9.43 -20.38 -0.73
N PRO A 389 -10.71 -20.66 -0.42
CA PRO A 389 -11.29 -20.84 0.91
C PRO A 389 -11.22 -22.29 1.44
N ALA A 390 -10.46 -23.18 0.80
CA ALA A 390 -10.38 -24.56 1.25
C ALA A 390 -9.68 -24.66 2.63
N PRO A 391 -10.21 -25.47 3.56
CA PRO A 391 -9.66 -25.56 4.91
C PRO A 391 -8.42 -26.47 5.00
N ASP A 392 -8.23 -27.35 4.01
CA ASP A 392 -7.17 -28.35 4.01
C ASP A 392 -5.88 -27.80 3.38
N PRO A 393 -4.70 -28.13 3.92
CA PRO A 393 -3.44 -27.72 3.33
C PRO A 393 -3.25 -28.29 1.93
N VAL A 394 -2.88 -27.43 0.98
CA VAL A 394 -2.43 -27.83 -0.36
C VAL A 394 -0.95 -28.22 -0.37
N ALA A 395 -0.19 -27.80 0.64
CA ALA A 395 1.18 -28.22 0.86
C ALA A 395 1.51 -28.29 2.37
N THR A 396 2.37 -29.25 2.74
CA THR A 396 2.90 -29.43 4.12
C THR A 396 4.33 -28.94 4.26
N ASN A 397 4.83 -28.21 3.26
CA ASN A 397 6.10 -27.49 3.32
C ASN A 397 6.07 -26.33 2.32
N TRP A 398 6.94 -25.34 2.52
CA TRP A 398 7.23 -24.33 1.50
C TRP A 398 8.66 -23.80 1.65
N SER A 399 9.28 -23.48 0.53
CA SER A 399 10.63 -22.87 0.45
C SER A 399 10.59 -21.48 -0.19
N ILE A 400 9.47 -21.14 -0.79
CA ILE A 400 9.23 -19.90 -1.51
C ILE A 400 7.88 -19.33 -1.05
N ARG A 401 7.81 -18.01 -0.89
CA ARG A 401 6.57 -17.30 -0.55
C ARG A 401 6.49 -15.93 -1.26
N PRO A 402 5.60 -15.72 -2.22
CA PRO A 402 5.24 -14.38 -2.69
C PRO A 402 4.59 -13.57 -1.56
N PHE A 403 4.84 -12.26 -1.51
CA PHE A 403 4.32 -11.42 -0.40
C PHE A 403 3.89 -10.00 -0.80
N GLU A 404 4.27 -9.51 -1.97
CA GLU A 404 3.88 -8.17 -2.42
C GLU A 404 3.87 -8.09 -3.95
N ARG A 405 2.89 -7.37 -4.50
CA ARG A 405 2.77 -7.15 -5.94
C ARG A 405 3.32 -5.77 -6.32
N LEU A 406 4.13 -5.77 -7.36
CA LEU A 406 4.60 -4.61 -8.10
C LEU A 406 3.95 -4.60 -9.50
N SER A 407 4.25 -3.60 -10.31
CA SER A 407 3.61 -3.43 -11.63
C SER A 407 4.05 -4.53 -12.61
N GLY A 408 3.34 -5.65 -12.66
CA GLY A 408 3.66 -6.82 -13.51
C GLY A 408 4.79 -7.69 -12.96
N TRP A 409 5.11 -7.55 -11.67
CA TRP A 409 6.12 -8.34 -10.98
C TRP A 409 5.63 -8.65 -9.57
N THR A 410 6.04 -9.78 -9.02
CA THR A 410 5.75 -10.17 -7.64
C THR A 410 7.05 -10.31 -6.85
N LEU A 411 7.08 -9.71 -5.66
CA LEU A 411 8.14 -9.91 -4.68
C LEU A 411 7.98 -11.26 -4.00
N VAL A 412 9.06 -12.03 -4.04
CA VAL A 412 9.09 -13.41 -3.61
C VAL A 412 10.20 -13.61 -2.61
N CYS A 413 9.83 -14.13 -1.45
CA CYS A 413 10.76 -14.56 -0.44
C CYS A 413 11.25 -15.98 -0.73
N ARG A 414 12.56 -16.21 -0.77
CA ARG A 414 13.19 -17.52 -0.91
C ARG A 414 13.85 -17.93 0.40
N GLY A 415 13.17 -18.80 1.12
CA GLY A 415 13.56 -19.28 2.44
C GLY A 415 13.42 -18.22 3.54
N GLU A 416 13.19 -18.71 4.76
CA GLU A 416 13.18 -17.88 5.96
C GLU A 416 14.35 -18.22 6.90
N THR A 417 14.77 -17.25 7.70
CA THR A 417 15.71 -17.46 8.80
C THR A 417 15.03 -18.27 9.91
N THR A 418 15.79 -19.17 10.54
CA THR A 418 15.29 -20.02 11.63
C THR A 418 14.96 -19.24 12.90
N ALA A 419 15.46 -18.01 13.03
CA ALA A 419 15.18 -17.10 14.12
C ALA A 419 14.44 -15.87 13.57
N GLY A 420 13.14 -15.76 13.87
CA GLY A 420 12.32 -14.60 13.52
C GLY A 420 11.58 -14.67 12.18
N GLY A 421 11.87 -15.67 11.33
CA GLY A 421 11.17 -15.85 10.06
C GLY A 421 11.43 -14.72 9.06
N GLU A 422 12.57 -14.04 9.16
CA GLU A 422 12.94 -13.02 8.19
C GLU A 422 13.25 -13.67 6.85
N CYS A 423 13.01 -12.94 5.76
CA CYS A 423 13.32 -13.48 4.46
C CYS A 423 14.84 -13.58 4.25
N LYS A 424 15.33 -14.74 3.80
CA LYS A 424 16.77 -14.93 3.48
C LYS A 424 17.17 -14.19 2.21
N GLU A 425 16.34 -14.29 1.18
CA GLU A 425 16.58 -13.69 -0.13
C GLU A 425 15.24 -13.23 -0.70
N ILE A 426 15.17 -11.96 -1.11
CA ILE A 426 14.00 -11.41 -1.78
C ILE A 426 14.34 -11.21 -3.24
N VAL A 427 13.52 -11.76 -4.13
CA VAL A 427 13.66 -11.60 -5.59
C VAL A 427 12.35 -11.09 -6.17
N MET A 428 12.41 -10.54 -7.38
CA MET A 428 11.21 -10.22 -8.16
C MET A 428 11.04 -11.24 -9.27
N VAL A 429 9.83 -11.77 -9.41
CA VAL A 429 9.43 -12.69 -10.48
C VAL A 429 8.43 -11.98 -11.36
N GLN A 430 8.62 -12.02 -12.68
CA GLN A 430 7.70 -11.41 -13.61
C GLN A 430 6.36 -12.16 -13.62
N ASP A 431 5.27 -11.40 -13.55
CA ASP A 431 3.94 -11.96 -13.60
C ASP A 431 3.63 -12.52 -14.99
N GLN A 432 2.81 -13.57 -15.05
CA GLN A 432 2.22 -14.11 -16.27
C GLN A 432 0.71 -13.90 -16.20
N ASP A 433 0.12 -13.37 -17.28
CA ASP A 433 -1.31 -13.03 -17.33
C ASP A 433 -1.78 -12.14 -16.16
N GLY A 434 -0.88 -11.29 -15.63
CA GLY A 434 -1.15 -10.38 -14.52
C GLY A 434 -1.05 -11.01 -13.13
N HIS A 435 -0.61 -12.27 -13.02
CA HIS A 435 -0.49 -12.99 -11.76
C HIS A 435 0.88 -13.63 -11.58
N TYR A 436 1.26 -13.84 -10.33
CA TYR A 436 2.45 -14.62 -10.01
C TYR A 436 2.30 -16.05 -10.57
N PRO A 437 3.21 -16.51 -11.45
CA PRO A 437 3.07 -17.80 -12.14
C PRO A 437 3.37 -19.02 -11.26
N GLY A 438 3.85 -18.81 -10.03
CA GLY A 438 4.39 -19.86 -9.18
C GLY A 438 5.91 -20.04 -9.34
N PRO A 439 6.51 -20.99 -8.59
CA PRO A 439 5.86 -21.92 -7.67
C PRO A 439 5.30 -21.24 -6.41
N TRP A 440 4.23 -21.81 -5.87
CA TRP A 440 3.50 -21.30 -4.69
C TRP A 440 3.99 -21.91 -3.35
N PHE A 441 4.89 -22.89 -3.38
CA PHE A 441 5.49 -23.52 -2.19
C PHE A 441 6.79 -24.24 -2.52
#